data_AF-A0A840AC21-F1
#
_entry.id   AF-A0A840AC21-F1
#
_cell.length_a   1.000
_cell.length_b   1.000
_cell.length_c   1.000
_cell.angle_alpha   90.00
_cell.angle_beta   90.00
_cell.angle_gamma   90.00
#
_symmetry.space_group_name_H-M   'P 1'
#
loop_
_entity.id
_entity.type
_entity.pdbx_description
1 polymer ?
#
loop_
_entity_poly.entity_id
_entity_poly.type
_entity_poly.pdbx_seq_one_letter_code
_entity_poly.pdbx_strand_id
1 'polypeptide(L)'
;MTQKRRALIMLLPLALAACAGVTPPETATMPSNYLLGAGDPTRGAIFAASGTFARPGQLQGRPAAAARALANMEYITVALPQDQLMSIRLDGMTELQLLAARREWRAALGVAEAAPAQGVIDGLLAASAALSANEPGRAGAALASPAFTAGPEATLGRLAALPPLPQTARAAEMARLSLDRQIEVPRSVSSLGRHR
;
A
#
# COMPACT_ATOMS: atom_id res chain seq x y z
N MET A 1 57.74 -45.28 -18.55
CA MET A 1 58.24 -44.71 -17.28
C MET A 1 58.15 -43.19 -17.42
N THR A 2 57.54 -42.37 -16.57
CA THR A 2 56.89 -42.54 -15.29
C THR A 2 56.16 -41.22 -15.00
N GLN A 3 54.87 -41.34 -14.75
CA GLN A 3 53.98 -40.47 -14.00
C GLN A 3 54.68 -39.70 -12.86
N LYS A 4 54.56 -38.36 -12.84
CA LYS A 4 54.66 -37.60 -11.59
C LYS A 4 53.42 -36.75 -11.41
N ARG A 5 52.58 -37.25 -10.50
CA ARG A 5 51.48 -36.59 -9.83
C ARG A 5 51.92 -35.21 -9.35
N ARG A 6 51.26 -34.15 -9.83
CA ARG A 6 51.10 -32.90 -9.09
C ARG A 6 49.61 -32.66 -8.94
N ALA A 7 49.08 -33.33 -7.92
CA ALA A 7 47.83 -32.93 -7.32
C ALA A 7 48.01 -31.57 -6.64
N LEU A 8 46.87 -30.93 -6.40
CA LEU A 8 46.60 -29.92 -5.39
C LEU A 8 46.53 -28.46 -5.89
N ILE A 9 45.29 -27.95 -5.75
CA ILE A 9 44.86 -26.56 -5.62
C ILE A 9 44.73 -25.77 -6.93
N MET A 10 43.52 -25.80 -7.47
CA MET A 10 42.76 -24.55 -7.64
C MET A 10 41.28 -24.85 -7.42
N LEU A 11 40.93 -25.04 -6.14
CA LEU A 11 39.58 -24.81 -5.66
C LEU A 11 39.27 -23.32 -5.85
N LEU A 12 38.22 -23.05 -6.61
CA LEU A 12 37.10 -22.19 -6.23
C LEU A 12 37.45 -20.84 -5.54
N PRO A 13 37.18 -19.73 -6.23
CA PRO A 13 36.48 -18.63 -5.58
C PRO A 13 35.20 -18.32 -6.38
N LEU A 14 34.23 -19.23 -6.30
CA LEU A 14 32.86 -19.02 -6.76
C LEU A 14 31.97 -18.58 -5.60
N ALA A 15 32.47 -17.67 -4.78
CA ALA A 15 31.78 -17.25 -3.56
C ALA A 15 32.11 -15.80 -3.25
N LEU A 16 31.52 -14.82 -3.96
CA LEU A 16 31.50 -13.40 -3.52
C LEU A 16 30.54 -12.47 -4.29
N ALA A 17 29.45 -12.98 -4.88
CA ALA A 17 28.42 -12.13 -5.49
C ALA A 17 27.00 -12.43 -4.97
N ALA A 18 26.88 -12.69 -3.67
CA ALA A 18 25.61 -12.62 -2.96
C ALA A 18 25.67 -11.48 -1.94
N CYS A 19 25.94 -10.27 -2.41
CA CYS A 19 25.46 -9.10 -1.68
C CYS A 19 23.94 -9.18 -1.76
N ALA A 20 23.31 -9.60 -0.65
CA ALA A 20 21.92 -9.32 -0.38
C ALA A 20 21.75 -7.80 -0.48
N GLY A 21 21.43 -7.33 -1.68
CA GLY A 21 21.17 -5.93 -1.94
C GLY A 21 19.97 -5.55 -1.09
N VAL A 22 20.20 -4.70 -0.11
CA VAL A 22 19.12 -4.00 0.60
C VAL A 22 18.37 -3.23 -0.48
N THR A 23 17.26 -3.78 -0.97
CA THR A 23 16.37 -3.06 -1.86
C THR A 23 15.84 -1.88 -1.08
N PRO A 24 15.97 -0.64 -1.60
CA PRO A 24 15.43 0.52 -0.91
C PRO A 24 13.93 0.30 -0.67
N PRO A 25 13.40 0.74 0.48
CA PRO A 25 11.99 0.58 0.78
C PRO A 25 11.14 1.23 -0.31
N GLU A 26 10.04 0.58 -0.68
CA GLU A 26 9.07 1.14 -1.61
C GLU A 26 8.44 2.39 -1.00
N THR A 27 8.38 3.48 -1.77
CA THR A 27 7.74 4.73 -1.37
C THR A 27 6.67 5.13 -2.37
N ALA A 28 5.65 5.86 -1.91
CA ALA A 28 4.63 6.44 -2.76
C ALA A 28 4.19 7.80 -2.23
N THR A 29 3.63 8.61 -3.13
CA THR A 29 3.10 9.94 -2.86
C THR A 29 1.66 10.02 -3.33
N MET A 30 0.85 10.78 -2.59
CA MET A 30 -0.52 11.11 -2.98
C MET A 30 -0.52 12.46 -3.71
N PRO A 31 -1.36 12.68 -4.75
CA PRO A 31 -1.50 14.00 -5.35
C PRO A 31 -1.90 15.05 -4.30
N SER A 32 -1.29 16.23 -4.36
CA SER A 32 -1.36 17.26 -3.31
C SER A 32 -2.78 17.77 -3.00
N ASN A 33 -3.71 17.63 -3.94
CA ASN A 33 -5.12 18.00 -3.80
C ASN A 33 -6.04 16.85 -3.34
N TYR A 34 -5.51 15.63 -3.18
CA TYR A 34 -6.35 14.44 -3.02
C TYR A 34 -6.88 14.24 -1.58
N LEU A 35 -6.20 14.81 -0.59
CA LEU A 35 -6.48 14.65 0.84
C LEU A 35 -6.52 16.01 1.57
N LEU A 36 -7.15 16.99 0.93
CA LEU A 36 -7.36 18.34 1.47
C LEU A 36 -8.01 18.28 2.87
N GLY A 37 -7.39 18.98 3.83
CA GLY A 37 -7.92 19.17 5.18
C GLY A 37 -7.37 18.24 6.28
N ALA A 38 -6.58 17.22 5.94
CA ALA A 38 -6.05 16.28 6.93
C ALA A 38 -4.77 16.75 7.64
N GLY A 39 -4.07 17.76 7.11
CA GLY A 39 -2.73 18.19 7.56
C GLY A 39 -1.61 17.18 7.25
N ASP A 40 -1.94 15.89 7.28
CA ASP A 40 -1.11 14.74 6.97
C ASP A 40 -1.87 13.79 6.01
N PRO A 41 -1.33 13.50 4.81
CA PRO A 41 -1.98 12.61 3.84
C PRO A 41 -2.11 11.15 4.33
N THR A 42 -1.17 10.63 5.10
CA THR A 42 -1.26 9.28 5.66
C THR A 42 -2.44 9.18 6.62
N ARG A 43 -2.60 10.17 7.48
CA ARG A 43 -3.74 10.27 8.39
C ARG A 43 -5.07 10.35 7.65
N GLY A 44 -5.15 11.20 6.62
CA GLY A 44 -6.36 11.36 5.80
C GLY A 44 -6.74 10.07 5.07
N ALA A 45 -5.75 9.37 4.52
CA ALA A 45 -5.98 8.09 3.84
C ALA A 45 -6.52 7.02 4.80
N ILE A 46 -5.97 6.91 6.02
CA ILE A 46 -6.43 5.96 7.04
C ILE A 46 -7.91 6.18 7.36
N PHE A 47 -8.31 7.41 7.68
CA PHE A 47 -9.71 7.72 7.99
C PHE A 47 -10.65 7.46 6.81
N ALA A 48 -10.24 7.83 5.60
CA ALA A 48 -11.04 7.58 4.41
C ALA A 48 -11.21 6.08 4.15
N ALA A 49 -10.15 5.29 4.27
CA ALA A 49 -10.19 3.85 4.06
C ALA A 49 -11.02 3.14 5.14
N SER A 50 -10.78 3.43 6.43
CA SER A 50 -11.50 2.80 7.54
C SER A 50 -13.01 3.11 7.47
N GLY A 51 -13.37 4.36 7.20
CA GLY A 51 -14.78 4.76 7.04
C GLY A 51 -15.47 4.08 5.87
N THR A 52 -14.74 3.84 4.78
CA THR A 52 -15.27 3.17 3.58
C THR A 52 -15.44 1.67 3.79
N PHE A 53 -14.40 0.99 4.28
CA PHE A 53 -14.42 -0.46 4.46
C PHE A 53 -15.20 -0.93 5.69
N ALA A 54 -15.58 -0.03 6.61
CA ALA A 54 -16.54 -0.33 7.67
C ALA A 54 -17.95 -0.67 7.15
N ARG A 55 -18.28 -0.25 5.91
CA ARG A 55 -19.58 -0.52 5.27
C ARG A 55 -19.38 -1.00 3.84
N PRO A 56 -18.85 -2.22 3.60
CA PRO A 56 -18.45 -2.66 2.26
C PRO A 56 -19.61 -2.71 1.26
N GLY A 57 -20.86 -2.90 1.72
CA GLY A 57 -22.05 -2.80 0.87
C GLY A 57 -22.22 -1.44 0.18
N GLN A 58 -21.63 -0.36 0.73
CA GLN A 58 -21.64 0.98 0.13
C GLN A 58 -20.72 1.10 -1.09
N LEU A 59 -19.87 0.11 -1.37
CA LEU A 59 -19.00 0.09 -2.55
C LEU A 59 -19.64 -0.60 -3.76
N GLN A 60 -20.70 -1.39 -3.54
CA GLN A 60 -21.37 -2.10 -4.63
C GLN A 60 -22.01 -1.14 -5.62
N GLY A 61 -21.72 -1.35 -6.91
CA GLY A 61 -22.15 -0.46 -7.99
C GLY A 61 -21.47 0.91 -7.99
N ARG A 62 -20.43 1.12 -7.17
CA ARG A 62 -19.76 2.42 -7.01
C ARG A 62 -18.26 2.33 -7.32
N PRO A 63 -17.89 2.08 -8.59
CA PRO A 63 -16.50 1.82 -8.98
C PRO A 63 -15.56 3.00 -8.71
N ALA A 64 -16.05 4.24 -8.82
CA ALA A 64 -15.25 5.42 -8.48
C ALA A 64 -14.84 5.45 -6.99
N ALA A 65 -15.76 5.08 -6.11
CA ALA A 65 -15.52 5.03 -4.67
C ALA A 65 -14.62 3.83 -4.30
N ALA A 66 -14.84 2.67 -4.93
CA ALA A 66 -14.00 1.49 -4.75
C ALA A 66 -12.54 1.77 -5.17
N ALA A 67 -12.34 2.40 -6.33
CA ALA A 67 -11.00 2.73 -6.84
C ALA A 67 -10.26 3.68 -5.88
N ARG A 68 -10.94 4.73 -5.40
CA ARG A 68 -10.39 5.65 -4.40
C ARG A 68 -10.03 4.96 -3.10
N ALA A 69 -10.91 4.11 -2.58
CA ALA A 69 -10.68 3.41 -1.32
C ALA A 69 -9.46 2.47 -1.40
N LEU A 70 -9.32 1.77 -2.53
CA LEU A 70 -8.19 0.89 -2.77
C LEU A 70 -6.89 1.64 -3.02
N ALA A 71 -6.93 2.80 -3.69
CA ALA A 71 -5.76 3.68 -3.80
C ALA A 71 -5.28 4.17 -2.43
N ASN A 72 -6.20 4.52 -1.52
CA ASN A 72 -5.84 4.89 -0.15
C ASN A 72 -5.16 3.71 0.58
N MET A 73 -5.71 2.50 0.49
CA MET A 73 -5.10 1.31 1.10
C MET A 73 -3.72 1.00 0.52
N GLU A 74 -3.59 1.13 -0.80
CA GLU A 74 -2.33 0.96 -1.52
C GLU A 74 -1.28 1.95 -1.02
N TYR A 75 -1.64 3.22 -0.85
CA TYR A 75 -0.79 4.28 -0.32
C TYR A 75 -0.40 4.03 1.15
N ILE A 76 -1.36 3.76 2.05
CA ILE A 76 -1.10 3.53 3.48
C ILE A 76 -0.10 2.39 3.67
N THR A 77 -0.19 1.34 2.87
CA THR A 77 0.70 0.16 2.98
C THR A 77 2.18 0.51 2.82
N VAL A 78 2.51 1.50 1.99
CA VAL A 78 3.91 1.92 1.74
C VAL A 78 4.29 3.19 2.48
N ALA A 79 3.35 4.10 2.72
CA ALA A 79 3.63 5.36 3.40
C ALA A 79 3.77 5.18 4.91
N LEU A 80 2.95 4.31 5.51
CA LEU A 80 2.86 4.20 6.97
C LEU A 80 4.16 3.71 7.65
N PRO A 81 4.90 2.72 7.10
CA PRO A 81 6.20 2.34 7.66
C PRO A 81 7.29 3.42 7.53
N GLN A 82 7.14 4.34 6.56
CA GLN A 82 8.11 5.41 6.28
C GLN A 82 7.82 6.69 7.07
N ASP A 83 6.60 6.84 7.58
CA ASP A 83 6.19 8.00 8.38
C ASP A 83 6.93 7.99 9.73
N GLN A 84 7.83 8.94 9.95
CA GLN A 84 8.65 8.98 11.16
C GLN A 84 7.82 9.12 12.44
N LEU A 85 6.68 9.79 12.40
CA LEU A 85 5.85 10.00 13.59
C LEU A 85 4.99 8.76 13.87
N MET A 86 4.47 8.13 12.82
CA MET A 86 3.56 6.99 12.94
C MET A 86 4.31 5.65 13.07
N SER A 87 5.46 5.49 12.42
CA SER A 87 6.24 4.24 12.38
C SER A 87 6.81 3.85 13.74
N ILE A 88 7.19 4.83 14.59
CA ILE A 88 7.73 4.59 15.94
C ILE A 88 6.75 3.80 16.82
N ARG A 89 5.44 3.92 16.57
CA ARG A 89 4.39 3.28 17.35
C ARG A 89 3.51 2.34 16.53
N LEU A 90 3.89 2.06 15.29
CA LEU A 90 3.28 0.99 14.53
C LEU A 90 3.70 -0.33 15.16
N ASP A 91 2.74 -1.16 15.56
CA ASP A 91 3.08 -2.53 15.90
C ASP A 91 3.39 -3.30 14.59
N GLY A 92 4.39 -4.19 14.62
CA GLY A 92 4.75 -4.99 13.45
C GLY A 92 3.61 -5.89 12.96
N MET A 93 2.58 -6.09 13.80
CA MET A 93 1.37 -6.81 13.42
C MET A 93 0.52 -6.01 12.41
N THR A 94 0.38 -4.69 12.60
CA THR A 94 -0.36 -3.80 11.70
C THR A 94 0.28 -3.76 10.32
N GLU A 95 1.61 -3.75 10.26
CA GLU A 95 2.35 -3.84 8.98
C GLU A 95 2.07 -5.16 8.25
N LEU A 96 2.18 -6.30 8.95
CA LEU A 96 1.86 -7.61 8.37
C LEU A 96 0.41 -7.70 7.89
N GLN A 97 -0.53 -7.07 8.60
CA GLN A 97 -1.93 -7.02 8.19
C GLN A 97 -2.16 -6.18 6.94
N LEU A 98 -1.49 -5.02 6.82
CA LEU A 98 -1.53 -4.20 5.62
C LEU A 98 -0.98 -4.95 4.40
N LEU A 99 0.13 -5.67 4.56
CA LEU A 99 0.70 -6.51 3.49
C LEU A 99 -0.25 -7.66 3.08
N ALA A 100 -0.87 -8.33 4.05
CA ALA A 100 -1.85 -9.38 3.78
C ALA A 100 -3.08 -8.83 3.04
N ALA A 101 -3.59 -7.69 3.49
CA ALA A 101 -4.69 -6.99 2.83
C ALA A 101 -4.31 -6.55 1.41
N ARG A 102 -3.08 -6.06 1.19
CA ARG A 102 -2.61 -5.67 -0.14
C ARG A 102 -2.69 -6.81 -1.15
N ARG A 103 -2.29 -8.01 -0.73
CA ARG A 103 -2.45 -9.22 -1.58
C ARG A 103 -3.91 -9.53 -1.88
N GLU A 104 -4.81 -9.36 -0.90
CA GLU A 104 -6.24 -9.60 -1.08
C GLU A 104 -6.84 -8.69 -2.15
N TRP A 105 -6.70 -7.36 -2.03
CA TRP A 105 -7.31 -6.46 -3.02
C TRP A 105 -6.61 -6.50 -4.38
N ARG A 106 -5.29 -6.68 -4.41
CA ARG A 106 -4.57 -6.82 -5.69
C ARG A 106 -5.03 -8.07 -6.42
N ALA A 107 -5.18 -9.20 -5.73
CA ALA A 107 -5.74 -10.42 -6.34
C ALA A 107 -7.19 -10.20 -6.83
N ALA A 108 -8.03 -9.56 -6.03
CA ALA A 108 -9.42 -9.26 -6.39
C ALA A 108 -9.52 -8.41 -7.66
N LEU A 109 -8.67 -7.38 -7.81
CA LEU A 109 -8.66 -6.50 -8.98
C LEU A 109 -7.89 -7.05 -10.19
N GLY A 110 -7.06 -8.07 -9.98
CA GLY A 110 -6.12 -8.56 -10.99
C GLY A 110 -4.99 -7.56 -11.22
N VAL A 111 -4.39 -7.10 -10.13
CA VAL A 111 -3.16 -6.30 -10.09
C VAL A 111 -1.99 -7.23 -9.82
N ALA A 112 -0.88 -7.07 -10.55
CA ALA A 112 0.32 -7.86 -10.33
C ALA A 112 0.87 -7.65 -8.90
N GLU A 113 1.24 -8.73 -8.22
CA GLU A 113 1.76 -8.65 -6.85
C GLU A 113 3.06 -7.83 -6.77
N ALA A 114 3.89 -7.88 -7.81
CA ALA A 114 5.12 -7.10 -7.92
C ALA A 114 4.93 -5.72 -8.56
N ALA A 115 3.70 -5.28 -8.83
CA ALA A 115 3.45 -3.95 -9.39
C ALA A 115 3.93 -2.86 -8.43
N PRO A 116 4.64 -1.82 -8.93
CA PRO A 116 5.00 -0.66 -8.13
C PRO A 116 3.75 0.06 -7.60
N ALA A 117 3.71 0.33 -6.29
CA ALA A 117 2.59 0.94 -5.60
C ALA A 117 2.17 2.27 -6.23
N GLN A 118 3.14 3.13 -6.60
CA GLN A 118 2.82 4.42 -7.22
C GLN A 118 2.00 4.26 -8.50
N GLY A 119 2.36 3.31 -9.37
CA GLY A 119 1.61 3.07 -10.62
C GLY A 119 0.20 2.54 -10.37
N VAL A 120 0.02 1.73 -9.31
CA VAL A 120 -1.31 1.25 -8.89
C VAL A 120 -2.15 2.40 -8.33
N ILE A 121 -1.56 3.23 -7.46
CA ILE A 121 -2.20 4.43 -6.89
C ILE A 121 -2.64 5.35 -8.03
N ASP A 122 -1.73 5.76 -8.91
CA ASP A 122 -2.01 6.70 -9.99
C ASP A 122 -3.12 6.19 -10.91
N GLY A 123 -3.07 4.91 -11.30
CA GLY A 123 -4.09 4.28 -12.14
C GLY A 123 -5.47 4.26 -11.47
N LEU A 124 -5.54 3.85 -10.20
CA LEU A 124 -6.80 3.83 -9.45
C LEU A 124 -7.37 5.24 -9.20
N LEU A 125 -6.51 6.21 -8.92
CA LEU A 125 -6.90 7.60 -8.72
C LEU A 125 -7.42 8.25 -10.01
N ALA A 126 -6.72 8.05 -11.11
CA ALA A 126 -7.15 8.54 -12.43
C ALA A 126 -8.46 7.86 -12.87
N ALA A 127 -8.61 6.55 -12.63
CA ALA A 127 -9.86 5.85 -12.89
C ALA A 127 -11.02 6.38 -12.01
N SER A 128 -10.78 6.60 -10.72
CA SER A 128 -11.75 7.19 -9.80
C SER A 128 -12.24 8.55 -10.30
N ALA A 129 -11.32 9.45 -10.68
CA ALA A 129 -11.64 10.77 -11.19
C ALA A 129 -12.45 10.70 -12.50
N ALA A 130 -12.02 9.87 -13.46
CA ALA A 130 -12.70 9.71 -14.74
C ALA A 130 -14.12 9.13 -14.56
N LEU A 131 -14.30 8.15 -13.68
CA LEU A 131 -15.62 7.59 -13.37
C LEU A 131 -16.53 8.63 -12.70
N SER A 132 -16.01 9.45 -11.79
CA SER A 132 -16.76 10.56 -11.19
C SER A 132 -17.15 11.63 -12.22
N ALA A 133 -16.38 11.80 -13.29
CA ALA A 133 -16.68 12.70 -14.41
C ALA A 133 -17.59 12.06 -15.48
N ASN A 134 -18.07 10.82 -15.30
CA ASN A 134 -18.79 10.04 -16.31
C ASN A 134 -18.00 9.84 -17.63
N GLU A 135 -16.68 9.68 -17.54
CA GLU A 135 -15.78 9.44 -18.67
C GLU A 135 -15.21 8.00 -18.64
N PRO A 136 -16.01 6.95 -18.89
CA PRO A 136 -15.59 5.55 -18.73
C PRO A 136 -14.43 5.16 -19.64
N GLY A 137 -14.32 5.74 -20.85
CA GLY A 137 -13.18 5.51 -21.74
C GLY A 137 -11.85 5.99 -21.14
N ARG A 138 -11.86 7.11 -20.42
CA ARG A 138 -10.67 7.60 -19.70
C ARG A 138 -10.36 6.78 -18.47
N ALA A 139 -11.39 6.24 -17.81
CA ALA A 139 -11.19 5.30 -16.70
C ALA A 139 -10.51 4.02 -17.18
N GLY A 140 -10.91 3.50 -18.35
CA GLY A 140 -10.24 2.36 -18.98
C GLY A 140 -8.79 2.67 -19.34
N ALA A 141 -8.54 3.82 -19.97
CA ALA A 141 -7.18 4.24 -20.32
C ALA A 141 -6.25 4.36 -19.09
N ALA A 142 -6.77 4.85 -17.95
CA ALA A 142 -6.03 4.92 -16.69
C ALA A 142 -5.60 3.55 -16.14
N LEU A 143 -6.36 2.49 -16.48
CA LEU A 143 -6.12 1.11 -16.04
C LEU A 143 -5.42 0.25 -17.12
N ALA A 144 -4.95 0.86 -18.20
CA ALA A 144 -4.22 0.17 -19.28
C ALA A 144 -2.76 -0.15 -18.91
N SER A 145 -2.29 0.27 -17.74
CA SER A 145 -0.95 -0.06 -17.24
C SER A 145 -0.76 -1.58 -17.09
N PRO A 146 0.43 -2.13 -17.40
CA PRO A 146 0.77 -3.53 -17.15
C PRO A 146 0.62 -3.97 -15.69
N ALA A 147 0.51 -3.03 -14.75
CA ALA A 147 0.19 -3.32 -13.36
C ALA A 147 -1.18 -4.02 -13.21
N PHE A 148 -2.15 -3.72 -14.08
CA PHE A 148 -3.50 -4.30 -14.06
C PHE A 148 -3.60 -5.47 -15.04
N THR A 149 -3.13 -6.64 -14.62
CA THR A 149 -3.04 -7.86 -15.45
C THR A 149 -4.40 -8.42 -15.89
N ALA A 150 -5.49 -8.07 -15.22
CA ALA A 150 -6.84 -8.42 -15.70
C ALA A 150 -7.27 -7.59 -16.92
N GLY A 151 -6.58 -6.49 -17.22
CA GLY A 151 -6.93 -5.54 -18.26
C GLY A 151 -7.98 -4.51 -17.82
N PRO A 152 -8.12 -3.39 -18.56
CA PRO A 152 -8.94 -2.25 -18.14
C PRO A 152 -10.40 -2.61 -17.84
N GLU A 153 -11.06 -3.29 -18.77
CA GLU A 153 -12.49 -3.60 -18.71
C GLU A 153 -12.81 -4.54 -17.55
N ALA A 154 -11.99 -5.58 -17.37
CA ALA A 154 -12.18 -6.53 -16.28
C ALA A 154 -11.90 -5.88 -14.92
N THR A 155 -10.87 -5.05 -14.80
CA THR A 155 -10.59 -4.30 -13.56
C THR A 155 -11.73 -3.33 -13.24
N LEU A 156 -12.28 -2.61 -14.22
CA LEU A 156 -13.47 -1.75 -14.02
C LEU A 156 -14.70 -2.55 -13.58
N GLY A 157 -14.94 -3.71 -14.19
CA GLY A 157 -16.02 -4.61 -13.78
C GLY A 157 -15.86 -5.08 -12.33
N ARG A 158 -14.64 -5.45 -11.93
CA ARG A 158 -14.31 -5.84 -10.54
C ARG A 158 -14.46 -4.68 -9.56
N LEU A 159 -14.14 -3.45 -9.96
CA LEU A 159 -14.37 -2.26 -9.15
C LEU A 159 -15.87 -1.98 -8.95
N ALA A 160 -16.69 -2.23 -9.97
CA ALA A 160 -18.13 -2.04 -9.90
C ALA A 160 -18.84 -3.12 -9.08
N ALA A 161 -18.29 -4.34 -9.05
CA ALA A 161 -18.80 -5.49 -8.31
C ALA A 161 -17.75 -6.02 -7.31
N LEU A 162 -17.21 -5.12 -6.48
CA LEU A 162 -16.11 -5.46 -5.58
C LEU A 162 -16.53 -6.58 -4.62
N PRO A 163 -15.82 -7.72 -4.57
CA PRO A 163 -16.13 -8.77 -3.61
C PRO A 163 -15.85 -8.28 -2.18
N PRO A 164 -16.41 -8.93 -1.15
CA PRO A 164 -16.00 -8.66 0.22
C PRO A 164 -14.48 -8.80 0.39
N LEU A 165 -13.86 -7.80 1.02
CA LEU A 165 -12.42 -7.76 1.29
C LEU A 165 -12.18 -7.73 2.81
N PRO A 166 -12.34 -8.87 3.52
CA PRO A 166 -12.30 -8.91 4.98
C PRO A 166 -10.93 -8.56 5.56
N GLN A 167 -9.82 -8.95 4.91
CA GLN A 167 -8.48 -8.58 5.39
C GLN A 167 -8.25 -7.08 5.22
N THR A 168 -8.71 -6.52 4.11
CA THR A 168 -8.68 -5.09 3.82
C THR A 168 -9.45 -4.27 4.84
N ALA A 169 -10.68 -4.68 5.15
CA ALA A 169 -11.49 -4.00 6.16
C ALA A 169 -10.85 -4.05 7.55
N ARG A 170 -10.31 -5.21 7.94
CA ARG A 170 -9.62 -5.38 9.23
C ARG A 170 -8.36 -4.53 9.31
N ALA A 171 -7.53 -4.52 8.27
CA ALA A 171 -6.29 -3.74 8.22
C ALA A 171 -6.58 -2.23 8.28
N ALA A 172 -7.61 -1.76 7.58
CA ALA A 172 -8.03 -0.35 7.62
C ALA A 172 -8.44 0.08 9.04
N GLU A 173 -9.21 -0.75 9.75
CA GLU A 173 -9.62 -0.47 11.12
C GLU A 173 -8.44 -0.53 12.10
N MET A 174 -7.53 -1.49 11.94
CA MET A 174 -6.34 -1.59 12.78
C MET A 174 -5.38 -0.41 12.58
N ALA A 175 -5.23 0.08 11.35
CA ALA A 175 -4.49 1.31 11.08
C ALA A 175 -5.14 2.53 11.79
N ARG A 176 -6.48 2.61 11.79
CA ARG A 176 -7.23 3.66 12.49
C ARG A 176 -7.04 3.59 14.01
N LEU A 177 -7.15 2.40 14.61
CA LEU A 177 -6.93 2.19 16.05
C LEU A 177 -5.49 2.51 16.46
N SER A 178 -4.53 2.16 15.60
CA SER A 178 -3.12 2.50 15.82
C SER A 178 -2.92 4.02 15.84
N LEU A 179 -3.57 4.75 14.92
CA LEU A 179 -3.57 6.21 14.90
C LEU A 179 -4.24 6.83 16.14
N ASP A 180 -5.36 6.29 16.62
CA ASP A 180 -6.05 6.83 17.81
C ASP A 180 -5.21 6.67 19.07
N ARG A 181 -4.62 5.49 19.27
CA ARG A 181 -3.71 5.20 20.40
C ARG A 181 -2.55 6.19 20.45
N GLN A 182 -2.14 6.71 19.29
CA GLN A 182 -1.07 7.68 19.19
C GLN A 182 -1.46 9.08 19.65
N ILE A 183 -2.73 9.47 19.48
CA ILE A 183 -3.27 10.78 19.90
C ILE A 183 -3.45 10.82 21.43
N GLU A 184 -3.86 9.70 22.01
CA GLU A 184 -4.27 9.63 23.42
C GLU A 184 -3.10 9.68 24.42
N VAL A 185 -1.87 9.36 24.00
CA VAL A 185 -0.67 9.54 24.86
C VAL A 185 -0.38 11.04 25.06
N PRO A 186 -0.63 11.62 26.24
CA PRO A 186 -0.49 13.06 26.43
C PRO A 186 0.98 13.47 26.45
N ARG A 187 1.27 14.70 26.01
CA ARG A 187 2.56 15.41 26.18
C ARG A 187 2.92 15.70 27.66
N SER A 188 2.37 14.94 28.61
CA SER A 188 2.50 15.16 30.06
C SER A 188 3.91 14.88 30.60
N VAL A 189 4.83 14.36 29.78
CA VAL A 189 6.23 14.14 30.18
C VAL A 189 7.08 15.42 30.06
N SER A 190 6.60 16.48 29.40
CA SER A 190 7.41 17.69 29.14
C SER A 190 7.29 18.82 30.16
N SER A 191 6.49 18.71 31.24
CA SER A 191 6.31 19.80 32.22
C SER A 191 6.96 19.58 33.60
N LEU A 192 7.69 18.49 33.83
CA LEU A 192 8.35 18.21 35.12
C LEU A 192 9.79 18.73 35.25
N GLY A 193 10.28 19.54 34.29
CA GLY A 193 11.68 19.96 34.21
C GLY A 193 11.95 21.46 34.40
N ARG A 194 11.02 22.27 34.90
CA ARG A 194 11.25 23.73 35.01
C ARG A 194 10.89 24.30 36.37
N HIS A 195 11.60 23.84 37.40
CA HIS A 195 11.83 24.60 38.62
C HIS A 195 13.28 24.38 39.07
N ARG A 196 14.15 25.31 38.69
CA ARG A 196 15.31 25.75 39.47
C ARG A 196 15.46 27.25 39.29
#